data_AF-A0A1F3CHG1-F1
#
_entry.id   AF-A0A1F3CHG1-F1
#
_cell.length_a   1.000
_cell.length_b   1.000
_cell.length_c   1.000
_cell.angle_alpha   90.00
_cell.angle_beta   90.00
_cell.angle_gamma   90.00
#
_symmetry.space_group_name_H-M   'P 1'
#
loop_
_entity.id
_entity.type
_entity.pdbx_description
1 polymer ?
#
loop_
_entity_poly.entity_id
_entity_poly.type
_entity_poly.pdbx_seq_one_letter_code
_entity_poly.pdbx_strand_id
1 'polypeptide(L)' 'MVAERATFASLAEEREYLAGVSAELDRCQTKADVIEVWKRHYLKIGHRKLGRLLIGRPIEEIAKERG' A
#
# COMPACT_ATOMS: atom_id res chain seq x y z
N MET A 1 18.82 -6.76 -9.58
CA MET A 1 18.78 -6.41 -8.15
C MET A 1 17.37 -6.68 -7.68
N VAL A 2 17.17 -7.69 -6.83
CA VAL A 2 15.86 -7.98 -6.24
C VAL A 2 15.68 -6.94 -5.13
N ALA A 3 14.75 -6.01 -5.29
CA ALA A 3 14.42 -5.07 -4.24
C ALA A 3 13.91 -5.86 -3.04
N GLU A 4 14.67 -5.87 -1.96
CA GLU A 4 14.29 -6.50 -0.71
C GLU A 4 12.97 -5.85 -0.26
N ARG A 5 11.87 -6.62 -0.22
CA ARG A 5 10.62 -6.15 0.36
C ARG A 5 10.95 -5.78 1.81
N ALA A 6 10.87 -4.50 2.14
CA ALA A 6 11.00 -4.06 3.53
C ALA A 6 9.93 -4.76 4.35
N THR A 7 10.34 -5.71 5.18
CA THR A 7 9.43 -6.45 6.06
C THR A 7 9.03 -5.52 7.21
N PHE A 8 7.73 -5.32 7.41
CA PHE A 8 7.24 -4.64 8.62
C PHE A 8 7.62 -5.45 9.86
N ALA A 9 8.02 -4.78 10.94
CA ALA A 9 8.37 -5.40 12.20
C ALA A 9 7.13 -5.97 12.92
N SER A 10 5.93 -5.48 12.61
CA SER A 10 4.67 -6.00 13.16
C SER A 10 3.47 -5.79 12.23
N LEU A 11 2.38 -6.53 12.49
CA LEU A 11 1.10 -6.30 11.82
C LEU A 11 0.50 -4.91 12.14
N ALA A 12 0.80 -4.36 13.31
CA ALA A 12 0.33 -3.04 13.70
C ALA A 12 1.01 -1.94 12.85
N GLU A 13 2.34 -2.03 12.72
CA GLU A 13 3.12 -1.13 11.86
C GLU A 13 2.67 -1.24 10.39
N GLU A 14 2.44 -2.45 9.90
CA GLU A 14 1.92 -2.65 8.55
C GLU A 14 0.55 -1.98 8.35
N ARG A 15 -0.38 -2.13 9.29
CA ARG A 15 -1.71 -1.50 9.22
C ARG A 15 -1.63 0.01 9.23
N GLU A 16 -0.80 0.58 10.09
CA GLU A 16 -0.57 2.02 10.15
C GLU A 16 -0.01 2.55 8.82
N TYR A 17 0.96 1.84 8.25
CA TYR A 17 1.50 2.18 6.93
C TYR A 17 0.44 2.09 5.82
N LEU A 18 -0.34 1.00 5.78
CA LEU A 18 -1.43 0.83 4.80
C LEU A 18 -2.51 1.91 4.95
N ALA A 19 -2.82 2.34 6.18
CA ALA A 19 -3.74 3.43 6.44
C ALA A 19 -3.24 4.77 5.88
N GLY A 20 -1.94 5.05 6.07
CA GLY A 20 -1.30 6.23 5.47
C GLY A 20 -1.39 6.23 3.93
N VAL A 21 -1.05 5.10 3.31
CA VAL A 21 -1.13 4.95 1.84
C VAL A 21 -2.57 5.04 1.35
N SER A 22 -3.54 4.47 2.05
CA SER A 22 -4.97 4.61 1.72
C SER A 22 -5.38 6.08 1.70
N ALA A 23 -5.03 6.84 2.73
CA ALA A 23 -5.35 8.26 2.82
C ALA A 23 -4.66 9.09 1.72
N GLU A 24 -3.46 8.70 1.26
CA GLU A 24 -2.82 9.31 0.09
C GLU A 24 -3.60 9.03 -1.20
N LEU A 25 -4.04 7.78 -1.40
CA LEU A 25 -4.84 7.38 -2.56
C LEU A 25 -6.20 8.10 -2.57
N ASP A 26 -6.86 8.25 -1.42
CA ASP A 26 -8.15 8.95 -1.30
C ASP A 26 -8.07 10.44 -1.68
N ARG A 27 -6.88 11.05 -1.56
CA ARG A 27 -6.63 12.44 -1.97
C ARG A 27 -6.28 12.59 -3.45
N CYS A 28 -6.01 11.50 -4.16
CA CYS A 28 -5.65 11.55 -5.57
C CYS A 28 -6.86 11.99 -6.42
N GLN A 29 -6.67 12.97 -7.29
CA GLN A 29 -7.72 13.45 -8.18
C GLN A 29 -7.50 13.01 -9.63
N THR A 30 -6.25 12.66 -9.96
CA THR A 30 -5.84 12.30 -11.31
C THR A 30 -5.11 10.95 -11.34
N LYS A 31 -5.06 10.35 -12.52
CA LYS A 31 -4.22 9.17 -12.77
C LYS A 31 -2.74 9.44 -12.47
N ALA A 32 -2.26 10.66 -12.70
CA ALA A 32 -0.88 11.02 -12.43
C ALA A 32 -0.58 10.95 -10.92
N ASP A 33 -1.48 11.46 -10.07
CA ASP A 33 -1.34 11.38 -8.61
C ASP A 33 -1.24 9.94 -8.13
N VAL A 34 -2.13 9.07 -8.65
CA VAL A 34 -2.13 7.64 -8.33
C VAL A 34 -0.82 6.99 -8.72
N ILE A 35 -0.26 7.32 -9.90
CA ILE A 35 1.04 6.79 -10.36
C ILE A 35 2.17 7.22 -9.42
N GLU A 36 2.17 8.45 -8.93
CA GLU A 36 3.20 8.94 -8.02
C GLU A 36 3.13 8.23 -6.66
N VAL A 37 1.93 8.07 -6.08
CA VAL A 37 1.72 7.23 -4.89
C VAL A 37 2.18 5.79 -5.17
N TRP A 38 1.85 5.23 -6.34
CA TRP A 38 2.26 3.88 -6.72
C TRP A 38 3.78 3.72 -6.68
N LYS A 39 4.52 4.62 -7.34
CA LYS A 39 5.98 4.61 -7.40
C LYS A 39 6.62 4.69 -6.02
N ARG A 40 6.04 5.47 -5.10
CA ARG A 40 6.57 5.63 -3.73
C ARG A 40 6.46 4.35 -2.90
N HIS A 41 5.38 3.57 -3.07
CA HIS A 41 5.08 2.49 -2.12
C HIS A 41 5.14 1.06 -2.71
N TYR A 42 5.19 0.88 -4.04
CA TYR A 42 5.08 -0.46 -4.64
C TYR A 42 6.23 -1.40 -4.25
N LEU A 43 7.43 -0.88 -4.00
CA LEU A 43 8.56 -1.70 -3.52
C LEU A 43 8.37 -2.16 -2.06
N LYS A 44 7.63 -1.39 -1.25
CA LYS A 44 7.38 -1.72 0.16
C LYS A 44 6.22 -2.69 0.35
N ILE A 45 5.08 -2.46 -0.30
CA ILE A 45 3.86 -3.26 -0.08
C ILE A 45 3.39 -4.08 -1.30
N GLY A 46 4.00 -3.88 -2.47
CA GLY A 46 3.65 -4.59 -3.70
C GLY A 46 2.39 -4.06 -4.40
N HIS A 47 2.29 -4.35 -5.70
CA HIS A 47 1.17 -3.90 -6.54
C HIS A 47 -0.19 -4.45 -6.08
N ARG A 48 -0.23 -5.66 -5.52
CA ARG A 48 -1.48 -6.29 -5.07
C ARG A 48 -2.12 -5.52 -3.93
N LYS A 49 -1.34 -5.13 -2.91
CA LYS A 49 -1.86 -4.37 -1.76
C LYS A 49 -2.28 -2.96 -2.20
N LEU A 50 -1.49 -2.29 -3.04
CA LEU A 50 -1.86 -1.02 -3.64
C LEU A 50 -3.17 -1.09 -4.44
N GLY A 51 -3.33 -2.11 -5.29
CA GLY A 51 -4.57 -2.33 -6.03
C GLY A 51 -5.78 -2.51 -5.13
N ARG A 52 -5.63 -3.25 -4.02
CA ARG A 52 -6.71 -3.45 -3.05
C ARG A 52 -7.06 -2.18 -2.29
N LEU A 53 -6.06 -1.39 -1.88
CA LEU A 53 -6.28 -0.08 -1.27
C LEU A 53 -7.03 0.85 -2.23
N LEU A 54 -6.61 0.93 -3.49
CA LEU A 54 -7.22 1.81 -4.49
C LEU A 54 -8.72 1.51 -4.72
N ILE A 55 -9.13 0.23 -4.62
CA ILE A 55 -10.54 -0.16 -4.76
C ILE A 55 -11.32 -0.17 -3.43
N GLY A 56 -10.73 0.37 -2.35
CA GLY A 56 -11.38 0.52 -1.05
C GLY A 56 -11.54 -0.77 -0.24
N ARG A 57 -10.65 -1.77 -0.42
CA ARG A 57 -10.67 -2.98 0.43
C ARG A 57 -10.25 -2.65 1.88
N PRO A 58 -10.86 -3.30 2.89
CA PRO A 58 -10.51 -3.06 4.29
C PRO A 58 -9.04 -3.40 4.60
N ILE A 59 -8.38 -2.52 5.36
CA ILE A 59 -6.95 -2.66 5.71
C ILE A 59 -6.70 -3.95 6.50
N GLU A 60 -7.65 -4.35 7.34
CA GLU A 60 -7.58 -5.55 8.16
C GLU A 60 -7.52 -6.83 7.32
N GLU A 61 -8.18 -6.84 6.15
CA GLU A 61 -8.13 -7.93 5.18
C GLU A 61 -6.81 -7.90 4.41
N ILE A 62 -6.35 -6.71 4.00
CA ILE A 62 -5.12 -6.54 3.22
C ILE A 62 -3.89 -6.92 4.04
N ALA A 63 -3.82 -6.54 5.31
CA ALA A 63 -2.68 -6.84 6.19
C ALA A 63 -2.55 -8.34 6.53
N LYS A 64 -3.66 -9.09 6.53
CA LYS A 64 -3.65 -10.54 6.77
C LYS A 64 -3.17 -11.34 5.56
N GLU A 65 -3.33 -10.80 4.37
CA GLU A 65 -2.82 -11.42 3.15
C GLU A 65 -1.31 -11.19 3.05
N ARG A 66 -0.54 -12.14 3.59
CA ARG A 66 0.85 -12.33 3.20
C ARG A 66 0.84 -12.93 1.79
N GLY A 67 1.20 -12.10 0.80
CA GLY A 67 1.40 -12.53 -0.59
C GLY A 67 2.77 -13.12 -0.79
#